data_AF-A0A8H7D527-F1
#
_entry.id   AF-A0A8H7D527-F1
#
_cell.length_a   1.000
_cell.length_b   1.000
_cell.length_c   1.000
_cell.angle_alpha   90.00
_cell.angle_beta   90.00
_cell.angle_gamma   90.00
#
_symmetry.space_group_name_H-M   'P 1'
#
loop_
_entity.id
_entity.type
_entity.pdbx_description
1 polymer ?
#
loop_
_entity_poly.entity_id
_entity_poly.type
_entity_poly.pdbx_seq_one_letter_code
_entity_poly.pdbx_strand_id
1 'polypeptide(L)'
;MVCGKCANPSGSLKCSRCKIMTYCNRECQVAHWPEHKIRCKKFEMSPEKLRLQFFVGDKEILFLEDIPALLCQPNAPRELTSRWVSNLVDTHTEKVLEQHPGRCVYCSKQAMALKTTPMVTLNSKPPTILVLARHLCANNRSSPCAVKLEEELQRGFNSPDFPKGGELYRH
;
A
#
# COMPACT_ATOMS: atom_id res chain seq x y z
N MET A 1 -13.54 -10.23 19.51
CA MET A 1 -13.04 -8.83 19.48
C MET A 1 -13.54 -8.14 20.73
N VAL A 2 -12.78 -7.21 21.32
CA VAL A 2 -13.13 -6.60 22.61
C VAL A 2 -14.00 -5.34 22.41
N CYS A 3 -15.00 -5.14 23.26
CA CYS A 3 -15.84 -3.95 23.25
C CYS A 3 -15.05 -2.71 23.68
N GLY A 4 -15.06 -1.66 22.86
CA GLY A 4 -14.34 -0.42 23.11
C GLY A 4 -14.86 0.40 24.30
N LYS A 5 -16.04 0.10 24.85
CA LYS A 5 -16.59 0.81 26.03
C LYS A 5 -16.40 0.06 27.34
N CYS A 6 -16.82 -1.20 27.39
CA CYS A 6 -16.88 -1.99 28.62
C CYS A 6 -15.82 -3.10 28.68
N ALA A 7 -14.93 -3.19 27.70
CA ALA A 7 -13.88 -4.20 27.59
C ALA A 7 -14.36 -5.67 27.58
N ASN A 8 -15.67 -5.90 27.41
CA ASN A 8 -16.21 -7.26 27.28
C ASN A 8 -15.69 -7.92 25.98
N PRO A 9 -15.20 -9.17 26.01
CA PRO A 9 -14.74 -9.89 24.83
C PRO A 9 -15.85 -10.28 23.83
N SER A 10 -17.12 -10.00 24.11
CA SER A 10 -18.28 -10.29 23.24
C SER A 10 -18.61 -9.20 22.22
N GLY A 11 -17.64 -8.39 21.78
CA GLY A 11 -17.86 -7.35 20.79
C GLY A 11 -18.20 -7.92 19.40
N SER A 12 -19.42 -7.69 18.92
CA SER A 12 -19.91 -8.16 17.61
C SER A 12 -20.26 -7.02 16.63
N LEU A 13 -20.63 -5.85 17.15
CA LEU A 13 -20.98 -4.67 16.36
C LEU A 13 -19.72 -3.86 16.01
N LYS A 14 -19.40 -3.69 14.72
CA LYS A 14 -18.31 -2.82 14.27
C LYS A 14 -18.79 -1.38 14.04
N CYS A 15 -17.95 -0.40 14.35
CA CYS A 15 -18.20 0.98 13.95
C CYS A 15 -18.34 1.05 12.42
N SER A 16 -19.48 1.55 11.91
CA SER A 16 -19.75 1.58 10.47
C SER A 16 -18.80 2.49 9.68
N ARG A 17 -18.23 3.52 10.34
CA ARG A 17 -17.33 4.50 9.71
C ARG A 17 -15.90 3.97 9.54
N CYS A 18 -15.25 3.61 10.64
CA CYS A 18 -13.86 3.15 10.59
C CYS A 18 -13.70 1.64 10.47
N LYS A 19 -14.73 0.85 10.82
CA LYS A 19 -14.69 -0.63 10.88
C LYS A 19 -13.62 -1.24 11.81
N ILE A 20 -12.81 -0.43 12.50
CA ILE A 20 -11.74 -0.86 13.42
C ILE A 20 -12.29 -1.18 14.82
N MET A 21 -13.11 -0.29 15.39
CA MET A 21 -13.60 -0.45 16.77
C MET A 21 -14.84 -1.34 16.83
N THR A 22 -14.89 -2.26 17.80
CA THR A 22 -16.02 -3.13 18.08
C THR A 22 -16.75 -2.79 19.38
N TYR A 23 -18.03 -3.13 19.44
CA TYR A 23 -18.93 -2.90 20.55
C TYR A 23 -19.83 -4.12 20.77
N CYS A 24 -20.28 -4.34 22.00
CA CYS A 24 -21.30 -5.36 22.27
C CYS A 24 -22.65 -4.99 21.65
N ASN A 25 -22.99 -3.69 21.70
CA ASN A 25 -24.28 -3.16 21.26
C ASN A 25 -24.18 -1.65 20.94
N ARG A 26 -25.31 -1.07 20.48
CA ARG A 26 -25.42 0.36 20.12
C ARG A 26 -25.21 1.29 21.32
N GLU A 27 -25.63 0.91 22.52
CA GLU A 27 -25.47 1.71 23.74
C GLU A 27 -24.00 1.93 24.07
N CYS A 28 -23.20 0.85 24.04
CA CYS A 28 -21.75 0.92 24.23
C CYS A 28 -21.08 1.80 23.17
N GLN A 29 -21.54 1.73 21.91
CA GLN A 29 -21.03 2.56 20.84
C GLN A 29 -21.31 4.05 21.10
N VAL A 30 -22.55 4.41 21.44
CA VAL A 30 -22.95 5.80 21.72
C VAL A 30 -22.21 6.32 22.96
N ALA A 31 -22.11 5.52 24.02
CA ALA A 31 -21.42 5.90 25.25
C ALA A 31 -19.90 6.09 25.07
N HIS A 32 -19.27 5.39 24.12
CA HIS A 32 -17.86 5.57 23.78
C HIS A 32 -17.64 6.66 22.71
N TRP A 33 -18.70 7.13 22.03
CA TRP A 33 -18.57 8.05 20.90
C TRP A 33 -17.77 9.33 21.18
N PRO A 34 -17.91 10.02 22.33
CA PRO A 34 -17.15 11.24 22.62
C PRO A 34 -15.63 11.04 22.55
N GLU A 35 -15.14 9.89 23.01
CA GLU A 35 -13.72 9.51 22.96
C GLU A 35 -13.36 8.90 21.59
N HIS A 36 -14.22 8.04 21.05
CA HIS A 36 -13.97 7.34 19.80
C HIS A 36 -13.93 8.27 18.60
N LYS A 37 -14.79 9.30 18.50
CA LYS A 37 -14.94 10.14 17.30
C LYS A 37 -13.63 10.76 16.80
N ILE A 38 -12.72 11.10 17.72
CA ILE A 38 -11.42 11.69 17.40
C ILE A 38 -10.55 10.67 16.66
N ARG A 39 -10.52 9.43 17.14
CA ARG A 39 -9.79 8.33 16.52
C ARG A 39 -10.52 7.82 15.28
N CYS A 40 -11.86 7.73 15.32
CA CYS A 40 -12.71 7.27 14.23
C CYS A 40 -12.43 8.03 12.94
N LYS A 41 -12.32 9.37 13.02
CA LYS A 41 -12.05 10.22 11.84
C LYS A 41 -10.68 9.94 11.20
N LYS A 42 -9.69 9.53 12.00
CA LYS A 42 -8.36 9.15 11.49
C LYS A 42 -8.38 7.81 10.74
N PHE A 43 -9.37 6.98 11.02
CA PHE A 43 -9.50 5.62 10.50
C PHE A 43 -10.72 5.45 9.58
N GLU A 44 -11.38 6.54 9.22
CA GLU A 44 -12.45 6.53 8.23
C GLU A 44 -11.85 6.17 6.87
N MET A 45 -12.53 5.30 6.12
CA MET A 45 -12.09 4.94 4.77
C MET A 45 -12.55 5.99 3.76
N SER A 46 -11.75 6.19 2.71
CA SER A 46 -12.11 6.98 1.55
C SER A 46 -13.35 6.38 0.87
N PRO A 47 -14.28 7.21 0.36
CA PRO A 47 -15.37 6.73 -0.49
C PRO A 47 -14.86 6.22 -1.85
N GLU A 48 -13.73 6.77 -2.33
CA GLU A 48 -13.04 6.31 -3.54
C GLU A 48 -12.13 5.13 -3.23
N LYS A 49 -12.12 4.13 -4.11
CA LYS A 49 -11.17 3.01 -4.06
C LYS A 49 -9.79 3.46 -4.51
N LEU A 50 -8.76 2.96 -3.85
CA LEU A 50 -7.38 3.06 -4.32
C LEU A 50 -7.20 2.18 -5.56
N ARG A 51 -6.67 2.77 -6.64
CA ARG A 51 -6.13 2.03 -7.78
C ARG A 51 -4.68 1.66 -7.51
N LEU A 52 -4.43 0.39 -7.24
CA LEU A 52 -3.09 -0.17 -7.11
C LEU A 52 -2.74 -0.89 -8.41
N GLN A 53 -1.92 -0.26 -9.25
CA GLN A 53 -1.59 -0.72 -10.60
C GLN A 53 -0.16 -1.26 -10.64
N PHE A 54 -0.01 -2.57 -10.81
CA PHE A 54 1.28 -3.19 -11.06
C PHE A 54 1.56 -3.28 -12.56
N PHE A 55 2.76 -2.87 -12.96
CA PHE A 55 3.28 -3.03 -14.31
C PHE A 55 4.44 -4.01 -14.28
N VAL A 56 4.23 -5.21 -14.83
CA VAL A 56 5.22 -6.28 -14.90
C VAL A 56 5.58 -6.52 -16.37
N GLY A 57 6.62 -5.81 -16.85
CA GLY A 57 6.86 -5.70 -18.30
C GLY A 57 5.68 -4.98 -18.96
N ASP A 58 5.10 -5.60 -20.00
CA ASP A 58 3.95 -5.04 -20.73
C ASP A 58 2.59 -5.36 -20.09
N LYS A 59 2.58 -6.10 -18.97
CA LYS A 59 1.34 -6.50 -18.29
C LYS A 59 0.95 -5.47 -17.23
N GLU A 60 -0.27 -4.94 -17.35
CA GLU A 60 -0.92 -4.15 -16.31
C GLU A 60 -1.82 -5.06 -15.46
N ILE A 61 -1.70 -4.96 -14.13
CA ILE A 61 -2.50 -5.69 -13.15
C ILE A 61 -3.09 -4.66 -12.18
N LEU A 62 -4.42 -4.59 -12.09
CA LEU A 62 -5.13 -3.62 -11.26
C LEU A 62 -5.78 -4.29 -10.05
N PHE A 63 -5.49 -3.75 -8.86
CA PHE A 63 -6.22 -4.02 -7.62
C PHE A 63 -7.00 -2.79 -7.18
N LEU A 64 -8.18 -3.01 -6.59
CA LEU A 64 -9.02 -1.98 -6.00
C LEU A 64 -9.08 -2.17 -4.49
N GLU A 65 -8.46 -1.27 -3.75
CA GLU A 65 -8.29 -1.38 -2.31
C GLU A 65 -9.05 -0.30 -1.54
N ASP A 66 -9.42 -0.61 -0.29
CA ASP A 66 -9.86 0.42 0.65
C ASP A 66 -8.64 1.20 1.14
N ILE A 67 -8.77 2.53 1.18
CA ILE A 67 -7.70 3.42 1.67
C ILE A 67 -8.24 4.33 2.77
N PRO A 68 -7.53 4.52 3.89
CA PRO A 68 -7.93 5.48 4.91
C PRO A 68 -8.01 6.91 4.32
N ALA A 69 -9.13 7.59 4.53
CA ALA A 69 -9.37 8.95 4.03
C ALA A 69 -8.29 9.95 4.48
N LEU A 70 -7.65 9.71 5.63
CA LEU A 70 -6.51 10.49 6.11
C LEU A 70 -5.33 10.47 5.13
N LEU A 71 -5.05 9.33 4.48
CA LEU A 71 -3.93 9.20 3.55
C LEU A 71 -4.17 9.90 2.21
N CYS A 72 -5.43 10.21 1.90
CA CYS A 72 -5.79 10.97 0.71
C CYS A 72 -5.65 12.49 0.90
N GLN A 73 -5.28 12.97 2.09
CA GLN A 73 -5.14 14.40 2.35
C GLN A 73 -3.76 14.91 1.86
N PRO A 74 -3.66 16.13 1.28
CA PRO A 74 -2.39 16.70 0.83
C PRO A 74 -1.31 16.81 1.93
N ASN A 75 -1.71 16.87 3.19
CA ASN A 75 -0.85 16.98 4.37
C ASN A 75 -0.80 15.69 5.19
N ALA A 76 -1.13 14.53 4.59
CA ALA A 76 -1.02 13.24 5.25
C ALA A 76 0.39 13.03 5.80
N PRO A 77 0.57 12.53 7.04
CA PRO A 77 1.90 12.32 7.60
C PRO A 77 2.72 11.37 6.73
N ARG A 78 3.88 11.82 6.26
CA ARG A 78 4.75 11.06 5.33
C ARG A 78 5.14 9.70 5.88
N GLU A 79 5.48 9.63 7.16
CA GLU A 79 5.88 8.38 7.82
C GLU A 79 4.75 7.34 7.83
N LEU A 80 3.53 7.78 8.14
CA LEU A 80 2.33 6.93 8.12
C LEU A 80 2.05 6.43 6.70
N THR A 81 2.09 7.34 5.74
CA THR A 81 1.86 7.05 4.32
C THR A 81 2.88 6.03 3.80
N SER A 82 4.17 6.25 4.06
CA SER A 82 5.26 5.36 3.65
C SER A 82 5.08 3.94 4.15
N ARG A 83 4.79 3.80 5.45
CA ARG A 83 4.60 2.49 6.09
C ARG A 83 3.38 1.75 5.50
N TRP A 84 2.28 2.46 5.31
CA TRP A 84 1.05 1.88 4.76
C TRP A 84 1.23 1.43 3.31
N VAL A 85 1.82 2.30 2.47
CA VAL A 85 2.14 1.98 1.07
C VAL A 85 3.06 0.77 0.99
N SER A 86 4.12 0.72 1.81
CA SER A 86 5.06 -0.41 1.79
C SER A 86 4.39 -1.72 2.12
N ASN A 87 3.64 -1.77 3.23
CA ASN A 87 2.93 -2.99 3.61
C ASN A 87 1.93 -3.44 2.54
N LEU A 88 1.21 -2.48 1.92
CA LEU A 88 0.25 -2.80 0.86
C LEU A 88 0.97 -3.36 -0.38
N VAL A 89 2.01 -2.67 -0.85
CA VAL A 89 2.77 -3.09 -2.03
C VAL A 89 3.40 -4.46 -1.80
N ASP A 90 4.03 -4.70 -0.65
CA ASP A 90 4.65 -6.00 -0.31
C ASP A 90 3.61 -7.12 -0.31
N THR A 91 2.45 -6.90 0.32
CA THR A 91 1.34 -7.87 0.37
C THR A 91 0.84 -8.26 -1.02
N HIS A 92 0.77 -7.31 -1.96
CA HIS A 92 0.36 -7.60 -3.33
C HIS A 92 1.50 -8.15 -4.19
N THR A 93 2.75 -7.82 -3.88
CA THR A 93 3.93 -8.28 -4.63
C THR A 93 4.04 -9.80 -4.63
N GLU A 94 3.79 -10.44 -3.49
CA GLU A 94 3.77 -11.90 -3.37
C GLU A 94 2.73 -12.53 -4.31
N LYS A 95 1.49 -12.04 -4.26
CA LYS A 95 0.39 -12.49 -5.13
C LYS A 95 0.70 -12.30 -6.61
N VAL A 96 1.28 -11.15 -6.96
CA VAL A 96 1.64 -10.83 -8.35
C VAL A 96 2.75 -11.77 -8.85
N LEU A 97 3.75 -12.09 -8.02
CA LEU A 97 4.81 -13.04 -8.40
C LEU A 97 4.27 -14.44 -8.64
N GLU A 98 3.35 -14.91 -7.80
CA GLU A 98 2.71 -16.23 -7.92
C GLU A 98 1.85 -16.33 -9.19
N GLN A 99 1.02 -15.33 -9.46
CA GLN A 99 0.10 -15.31 -10.61
C GLN A 99 0.81 -15.01 -11.93
N HIS A 100 1.94 -14.30 -11.87
CA HIS A 100 2.70 -13.88 -13.03
C HIS A 100 4.18 -14.26 -12.88
N PRO A 101 4.50 -15.56 -12.87
CA PRO A 101 5.88 -16.01 -12.85
C PRO A 101 6.59 -15.53 -14.12
N GLY A 102 7.89 -15.29 -13.99
CA GLY A 102 8.71 -14.78 -15.08
C GLY A 102 10.16 -15.14 -14.93
N ARG A 103 11.00 -14.55 -15.79
CA ARG A 103 12.45 -14.73 -15.76
C ARG A 103 13.12 -13.43 -15.34
N CYS A 104 14.23 -13.55 -14.63
CA CYS A 104 15.06 -12.41 -14.27
C CYS A 104 15.44 -11.62 -15.52
N VAL A 105 15.24 -10.30 -15.46
CA VAL A 105 15.47 -9.40 -16.60
C VAL A 105 16.93 -9.30 -17.03
N TYR A 106 17.89 -9.82 -16.24
CA TYR A 106 19.33 -9.78 -16.55
C TYR A 106 19.94 -11.13 -16.87
N CYS A 107 19.60 -12.19 -16.12
CA CYS A 107 20.25 -13.50 -16.26
C CYS A 107 19.33 -14.60 -16.80
N SER A 108 18.07 -14.28 -17.08
CA SER A 108 17.06 -15.20 -17.64
C SER A 108 16.73 -16.44 -16.80
N LYS A 109 17.31 -16.59 -15.61
CA LYS A 109 16.91 -17.61 -14.62
C LYS A 109 15.48 -17.37 -14.15
N GLN A 110 14.84 -18.40 -13.63
CA GLN A 110 13.52 -18.29 -13.01
C GLN A 110 13.53 -17.18 -11.96
N ALA A 111 12.53 -16.31 -12.01
CA ALA A 111 12.40 -15.24 -11.04
C ALA A 111 11.94 -15.82 -9.69
N MET A 112 12.61 -15.38 -8.63
CA MET A 112 12.27 -15.72 -7.24
C MET A 112 11.75 -14.50 -6.47
N ALA A 113 11.81 -13.31 -7.08
CA ALA A 113 11.36 -12.07 -6.48
C ALA A 113 10.88 -11.09 -7.57
N LEU A 114 10.04 -10.14 -7.15
CA LEU A 114 9.76 -8.91 -7.88
C LEU A 114 10.37 -7.75 -7.12
N LYS A 115 11.19 -6.94 -7.78
CA LYS A 115 11.59 -5.64 -7.25
C LYS A 115 10.55 -4.62 -7.68
N THR A 116 9.92 -3.97 -6.71
CA THR A 116 8.89 -2.95 -6.92
C THR A 116 9.46 -1.54 -6.79
N THR A 117 8.87 -0.60 -7.53
CA THR A 117 9.15 0.83 -7.45
C THR A 117 7.81 1.57 -7.50
N PRO A 118 7.21 1.86 -6.35
CA PRO A 118 5.92 2.55 -6.27
C PRO A 118 6.06 4.06 -6.50
N MET A 119 5.15 4.60 -7.32
CA MET A 119 4.89 6.01 -7.55
C MET A 119 3.50 6.33 -7.02
N VAL A 120 3.43 7.28 -6.10
CA VAL A 120 2.26 7.44 -5.22
C VAL A 120 1.56 8.78 -5.45
N THR A 121 0.25 8.74 -5.65
CA THR A 121 -0.63 9.92 -5.86
C THR A 121 -1.96 9.75 -5.11
N LEU A 122 -1.90 9.67 -3.77
CA LEU A 122 -3.08 9.34 -2.94
C LEU A 122 -4.09 10.48 -2.80
N ASN A 123 -3.69 11.72 -3.08
CA ASN A 123 -4.58 12.88 -3.05
C ASN A 123 -5.33 13.10 -4.37
N SER A 124 -5.01 12.34 -5.41
CA SER A 124 -5.73 12.37 -6.69
C SER A 124 -7.08 11.64 -6.60
N LYS A 125 -7.95 11.83 -7.60
CA LYS A 125 -9.24 11.14 -7.71
C LYS A 125 -9.29 10.40 -9.05
N PRO A 126 -9.24 9.05 -9.06
CA PRO A 126 -9.10 8.17 -7.89
C PRO A 126 -7.68 8.18 -7.31
N PRO A 127 -7.52 7.95 -5.99
CA PRO A 127 -6.20 7.78 -5.38
C PRO A 127 -5.47 6.63 -6.07
N THR A 128 -4.20 6.82 -6.42
CA THR A 128 -3.48 5.86 -7.27
C THR A 128 -2.07 5.59 -6.74
N ILE A 129 -1.69 4.31 -6.77
CA ILE A 129 -0.30 3.85 -6.61
C ILE A 129 0.05 3.05 -7.87
N LEU A 130 1.02 3.55 -8.62
CA LEU A 130 1.59 2.86 -9.76
C LEU A 130 2.86 2.14 -9.31
N VAL A 131 2.91 0.82 -9.46
CA VAL A 131 4.04 -0.02 -9.06
C VAL A 131 4.71 -0.58 -10.30
N LEU A 132 5.91 -0.09 -10.63
CA LEU A 132 6.76 -0.75 -11.61
C LEU A 132 7.39 -1.98 -10.93
N ALA A 133 7.20 -3.17 -11.48
CA ALA A 133 7.69 -4.42 -10.93
C ALA A 133 8.56 -5.15 -11.94
N ARG A 134 9.77 -5.55 -11.54
CA ARG A 134 10.71 -6.30 -12.39
C ARG A 134 11.11 -7.61 -11.74
N HIS A 135 11.06 -8.68 -12.53
CA HIS A 135 11.48 -10.03 -12.12
C HIS A 135 12.99 -10.08 -11.85
N LEU A 136 13.35 -10.65 -10.70
CA LEU A 136 14.73 -10.90 -10.29
C LEU A 136 14.95 -12.36 -9.91
N CYS A 137 16.14 -12.88 -10.18
CA CYS A 137 16.50 -14.28 -9.92
C CYS A 137 16.71 -14.62 -8.44
N ALA A 138 16.73 -13.62 -7.54
CA ALA A 138 16.94 -13.82 -6.12
C ALA A 138 16.22 -12.72 -5.32
N ASN A 139 15.70 -13.10 -4.15
CA ASN A 139 15.23 -12.16 -3.15
C ASN A 139 16.40 -11.65 -2.27
N ASN A 140 17.47 -11.19 -2.91
CA ASN A 140 18.66 -10.68 -2.24
C ASN A 140 19.13 -9.40 -2.93
N ARG A 141 19.08 -8.29 -2.19
CA ARG A 141 19.45 -6.95 -2.67
C ARG A 141 20.93 -6.85 -3.07
N SER A 142 21.79 -7.70 -2.51
CA SER A 142 23.22 -7.75 -2.83
C SER A 142 23.54 -8.68 -4.01
N SER A 143 22.54 -9.35 -4.60
CA SER A 143 22.78 -10.16 -5.80
C SER A 143 23.18 -9.28 -6.99
N PRO A 144 24.04 -9.76 -7.92
CA PRO A 144 24.49 -8.94 -9.06
C PRO A 144 23.34 -8.38 -9.91
N CYS A 145 22.26 -9.15 -10.07
CA CYS A 145 21.06 -8.72 -10.80
C CYS A 145 20.27 -7.64 -10.04
N ALA A 146 20.20 -7.70 -8.71
CA ALA A 146 19.54 -6.68 -7.91
C ALA A 146 20.34 -5.37 -7.89
N VAL A 147 21.67 -5.45 -7.74
CA VAL A 147 22.56 -4.28 -7.79
C VAL A 147 22.45 -3.57 -9.15
N LYS A 148 22.53 -4.33 -10.25
CA LYS A 148 22.37 -3.78 -11.60
C LYS A 148 21.03 -3.09 -11.82
N LEU A 149 19.94 -3.63 -11.24
CA LEU A 149 18.64 -2.98 -11.27
C LEU A 149 18.62 -1.66 -10.51
N GLU A 150 19.16 -1.65 -9.30
CA GLU A 150 19.18 -0.45 -8.47
C GLU A 150 20.00 0.68 -9.14
N GLU A 151 21.10 0.33 -9.79
CA GLU A 151 21.91 1.27 -10.60
C GLU A 151 21.15 1.80 -11.83
N GLU A 152 20.38 0.95 -12.53
CA GLU A 152 19.51 1.38 -13.64
C GLU A 152 18.42 2.34 -13.16
N LEU A 153 17.75 2.02 -12.04
CA LEU A 153 16.73 2.87 -11.45
C LEU A 153 17.32 4.21 -11.00
N GLN A 154 18.47 4.19 -10.33
CA GLN A 154 19.15 5.39 -9.86
C GLN A 154 19.60 6.30 -11.02
N ARG A 155 20.06 5.72 -12.14
CA ARG A 155 20.34 6.48 -13.37
C ARG A 155 19.07 7.08 -13.97
N GLY A 156 17.98 6.33 -14.03
CA GLY A 156 16.68 6.84 -14.49
C GLY A 156 16.18 8.02 -13.67
N PHE A 157 16.31 7.98 -12.34
CA PHE A 157 15.91 9.09 -11.46
C PHE A 157 16.77 10.33 -11.61
N ASN A 158 18.05 10.16 -11.93
CA ASN A 158 18.96 11.27 -12.17
C ASN A 158 18.83 11.84 -13.60
N SER A 159 17.95 11.28 -14.43
CA SER A 159 17.69 11.78 -15.78
C SER A 159 16.97 13.14 -15.74
N PRO A 160 17.37 14.13 -16.55
CA PRO A 160 16.68 15.41 -16.65
C PRO A 160 15.21 15.29 -17.11
N ASP A 161 14.85 14.18 -17.76
CA ASP A 161 13.50 13.90 -18.25
C ASP A 161 12.57 13.28 -17.19
N PHE A 162 13.06 13.03 -15.97
CA PHE A 162 12.23 12.44 -14.91
C PHE A 162 11.14 13.41 -14.44
N PRO A 163 9.85 13.00 -14.41
CA PRO A 163 8.75 13.88 -14.03
C PRO A 163 8.93 14.43 -12.60
N LYS A 164 9.07 15.75 -12.50
CA LYS A 164 9.11 16.45 -11.21
C LYS A 164 7.69 16.52 -10.65
N GLY A 165 7.36 15.66 -9.68
CA GLY A 165 6.06 15.71 -8.99
C GLY A 165 5.55 14.38 -8.42
N GLY A 166 6.12 13.24 -8.81
CA GLY A 166 5.79 11.95 -8.21
C GLY A 166 6.65 11.65 -6.98
N GLU A 167 6.05 11.32 -5.85
CA GLU A 167 6.79 10.78 -4.71
C GLU A 167 7.12 9.30 -4.96
N LEU A 168 8.42 8.99 -4.92
CA LEU A 168 8.94 7.62 -4.96
C LEU A 168 9.18 7.13 -3.54
N TYR A 169 8.60 5.98 -3.23
CA TYR A 169 8.83 5.29 -1.95
C TYR A 169 9.80 4.15 -2.20
N ARG A 170 10.99 4.21 -1.59
CA ARG A 170 11.99 3.15 -1.69
C ARG A 170 11.81 2.18 -0.51
N HIS A 171 11.64 0.89 -0.81
CA HIS A 171 11.69 -0.21 0.16
C HIS A 171 13.13 -0.59 0.48
#